data_AF-A0A9W9C241-F1
#
_entry.id   AF-A0A9W9C241-F1
#
_cell.length_a   1.000
_cell.length_b   1.000
_cell.length_c   1.000
_cell.angle_alpha   90.00
_cell.angle_beta   90.00
_cell.angle_gamma   90.00
#
_symmetry.space_group_name_H-M   'P 1'
#
loop_
_entity.id
_entity.type
_entity.pdbx_description
1 polymer ?
#
loop_
_entity_poly.entity_id
_entity_poly.type
_entity_poly.pdbx_seq_one_letter_code
_entity_poly.pdbx_strand_id
1 'polypeptide(L)'
;MVAAAKPVLALAALLLVAGGIVMQFFLILSGAINSSPINQFYFLQAGTNGIPNARNPSRWTFFAVCGRDPSSGHNANCGAVVPALPFDPPRNFGATENVPQQFVGTHMYFYLSRFMFAFYLIALFFAVCALFTGLLAMCSRLGGYLSGLTVSIALFFQALAAALMTAWVVKGRNAFRSAGLEASVGRYLMGFAWASFACFFVATILFCLGGVLGGDKGSGVSRRRSTKSNRSRASFMDTDSQRRVKDDYSA
;
A
#
# COMPACT_ATOMS: atom_id res chain seq x y z
N MET A 1 -25.94 14.55 15.73
CA MET A 1 -25.15 14.61 14.48
C MET A 1 -23.81 13.86 14.55
N VAL A 2 -23.05 13.91 15.66
CA VAL A 2 -21.74 13.20 15.78
C VAL A 2 -21.85 11.67 15.70
N ALA A 3 -22.93 11.07 16.22
CA ALA A 3 -23.12 9.61 16.24
C ALA A 3 -23.22 8.94 14.84
N ALA A 4 -23.71 9.68 13.83
CA ALA A 4 -23.81 9.17 12.45
C ALA A 4 -22.53 9.37 11.62
N ALA A 5 -21.61 10.23 12.06
CA ALA A 5 -20.41 10.56 11.30
C ALA A 5 -19.41 9.38 11.25
N LYS A 6 -19.25 8.64 12.35
CA LYS A 6 -18.29 7.52 12.43
C LYS A 6 -18.56 6.39 11.43
N PRO A 7 -19.76 5.78 11.35
CA PRO A 7 -20.01 4.70 10.39
C PRO A 7 -19.94 5.18 8.93
N VAL A 8 -20.33 6.43 8.66
CA VAL A 8 -20.23 7.02 7.31
C VAL A 8 -18.78 7.18 6.88
N LEU A 9 -17.91 7.70 7.76
CA LEU A 9 -16.47 7.83 7.47
C LEU A 9 -15.81 6.46 7.28
N ALA A 10 -16.15 5.48 8.12
CA ALA A 10 -15.64 4.11 8.00
C ALA A 10 -16.11 3.43 6.70
N LEU A 11 -17.37 3.60 6.31
CA LEU A 11 -17.90 3.09 5.06
C LEU A 11 -17.23 3.74 3.85
N ALA A 12 -17.05 5.06 3.87
CA ALA A 12 -16.33 5.77 2.80
C ALA A 12 -14.88 5.27 2.67
N ALA A 13 -14.18 5.09 3.80
CA ALA A 13 -12.83 4.54 3.82
C ALA A 13 -12.79 3.10 3.26
N LEU A 14 -13.76 2.25 3.62
CA LEU A 14 -13.90 0.90 3.10
C LEU A 14 -14.09 0.85 1.59
N LEU A 15 -14.95 1.71 1.05
CA LEU A 15 -15.18 1.81 -0.40
C LEU A 15 -13.91 2.24 -1.14
N LEU A 16 -13.15 3.19 -0.57
CA LEU A 16 -11.86 3.61 -1.13
C LEU A 16 -10.83 2.48 -1.09
N VAL A 17 -10.72 1.74 0.02
CA VAL A 17 -9.81 0.58 0.11
C VAL A 17 -10.22 -0.49 -0.91
N ALA A 18 -11.51 -0.83 -1.01
CA ALA A 18 -12.01 -1.79 -1.98
C ALA A 18 -11.70 -1.36 -3.43
N GLY A 19 -11.93 -0.10 -3.78
CA GLY A 19 -11.57 0.46 -5.08
C GLY A 19 -10.07 0.39 -5.37
N GLY A 20 -9.24 0.73 -4.38
CA GLY A 20 -7.78 0.61 -4.45
C GLY A 20 -7.30 -0.83 -4.67
N ILE A 21 -7.92 -1.80 -4.01
CA ILE A 21 -7.64 -3.24 -4.18
C ILE A 21 -7.96 -3.69 -5.61
N VAL A 22 -9.11 -3.30 -6.16
CA VAL A 22 -9.49 -3.66 -7.55
C VAL A 22 -8.47 -3.10 -8.55
N MET A 23 -8.04 -1.85 -8.38
CA MET A 23 -7.01 -1.24 -9.22
C MET A 23 -5.64 -1.95 -9.09
N GLN A 24 -5.27 -2.40 -7.88
CA GLN A 24 -4.07 -3.22 -7.68
C GLN A 24 -4.18 -4.58 -8.37
N PHE A 25 -5.35 -5.23 -8.38
CA PHE A 25 -5.54 -6.47 -9.14
C PHE A 25 -5.30 -6.25 -10.64
N PHE A 26 -5.81 -5.15 -11.22
CA PHE A 26 -5.54 -4.81 -12.62
C PHE A 26 -4.06 -4.52 -12.91
N LEU A 27 -3.35 -3.89 -11.96
CA LEU A 27 -1.91 -3.71 -12.04
C LEU A 27 -1.17 -5.04 -12.05
N ILE A 28 -1.38 -5.85 -11.01
CA ILE A 28 -0.65 -7.09 -10.77
C ILE A 28 -0.90 -8.09 -11.89
N LEU A 29 -2.16 -8.30 -12.29
CA LEU A 29 -2.55 -9.29 -13.30
C LEU A 29 -2.29 -8.84 -14.75
N SER A 30 -1.67 -7.68 -14.97
CA SER A 30 -1.40 -7.18 -16.32
C SER A 30 -0.59 -8.19 -17.15
N GLY A 31 -1.16 -8.56 -18.31
CA GLY A 31 -0.58 -9.52 -19.25
C GLY A 31 -0.63 -10.99 -18.82
N ALA A 32 -1.36 -11.33 -17.76
CA ALA A 32 -1.57 -12.73 -17.35
C ALA A 32 -2.51 -13.48 -18.31
N ILE A 33 -3.49 -12.78 -18.87
CA ILE A 33 -4.45 -13.32 -19.84
C ILE A 33 -4.63 -12.36 -21.02
N ASN A 34 -5.03 -12.91 -22.16
CA ASN A 34 -5.27 -12.14 -23.38
C ASN A 34 -6.78 -11.93 -23.63
N SER A 35 -7.49 -11.43 -22.63
CA SER A 35 -8.92 -11.10 -22.73
C SER A 35 -9.24 -9.80 -21.97
N SER A 36 -10.37 -9.19 -22.33
CA SER A 36 -10.84 -7.94 -21.71
C SER A 36 -11.23 -8.19 -20.23
N PRO A 37 -10.91 -7.26 -19.30
CA PRO A 37 -10.27 -5.95 -19.52
C PRO A 37 -8.73 -5.96 -19.46
N ILE A 38 -8.11 -7.07 -19.05
CA ILE A 38 -6.67 -7.15 -18.74
C ILE A 38 -5.79 -6.90 -19.98
N ASN A 39 -6.25 -7.30 -21.16
CA ASN A 39 -5.54 -7.07 -22.42
C ASN A 39 -5.40 -5.58 -22.81
N GLN A 40 -6.04 -4.64 -22.11
CA GLN A 40 -5.87 -3.20 -22.35
C GLN A 40 -4.69 -2.61 -21.57
N PHE A 41 -4.15 -3.35 -20.61
CA PHE A 41 -3.24 -2.81 -19.61
C PHE A 41 -1.78 -3.15 -19.91
N TYR A 42 -0.94 -2.12 -19.88
CA TYR A 42 0.51 -2.22 -20.03
C TYR A 42 1.18 -1.06 -19.30
N PHE A 43 2.47 -1.18 -18.99
CA PHE A 43 3.24 -0.13 -18.31
C PHE A 43 3.91 0.81 -19.30
N LEU A 44 4.55 0.25 -20.32
CA LEU A 44 5.30 0.96 -21.35
C LEU A 44 5.00 0.31 -22.70
N GLN A 45 4.82 1.13 -23.73
CA GLN A 45 4.83 0.72 -25.13
C GLN A 45 6.01 1.38 -25.82
N ALA A 46 6.77 0.64 -26.62
CA ALA A 46 7.82 1.19 -27.48
C ALA A 46 7.80 0.54 -28.86
N GLY A 47 8.11 1.32 -29.90
CA GLY A 47 8.50 0.82 -31.19
C GLY A 47 9.83 0.10 -31.06
N THR A 48 9.91 -1.06 -31.67
CA THR A 48 11.06 -1.98 -31.57
C THR A 48 11.40 -2.53 -32.95
N ASN A 49 11.10 -1.75 -33.99
CA ASN A 49 11.51 -2.01 -35.36
C ASN A 49 13.01 -2.27 -35.43
N GLY A 50 13.41 -3.36 -36.08
CA GLY A 50 14.82 -3.72 -36.26
C GLY A 50 15.49 -4.37 -35.05
N ILE A 51 14.79 -4.59 -33.93
CA ILE A 51 15.32 -5.38 -32.80
C ILE A 51 14.96 -6.86 -33.03
N PRO A 52 15.94 -7.77 -33.10
CA PRO A 52 15.67 -9.20 -33.26
C PRO A 52 14.77 -9.74 -32.14
N ASN A 53 13.82 -10.62 -32.49
CA ASN A 53 12.86 -11.27 -31.58
C ASN A 53 11.89 -10.33 -30.83
N ALA A 54 11.89 -9.02 -31.12
CA ALA A 54 10.95 -8.08 -30.53
C ALA A 54 9.60 -8.11 -31.25
N ARG A 55 8.50 -7.99 -30.49
CA ARG A 55 7.19 -7.65 -31.08
C ARG A 55 7.18 -6.17 -31.37
N ASN A 56 6.61 -5.71 -32.48
CA ASN A 56 6.55 -4.28 -32.78
C ASN A 56 5.09 -3.78 -32.93
N PRO A 57 4.64 -2.81 -32.11
CA PRO A 57 5.33 -2.27 -30.94
C PRO A 57 5.38 -3.30 -29.79
N SER A 58 6.39 -3.21 -28.93
CA SER A 58 6.48 -4.01 -27.70
C SER A 58 5.77 -3.31 -26.55
N ARG A 59 4.97 -4.06 -25.79
CA ARG A 59 4.26 -3.62 -24.58
C ARG A 59 4.68 -4.48 -23.40
N TRP A 60 5.18 -3.83 -22.35
CA TRP A 60 5.59 -4.51 -21.14
C TRP A 60 4.47 -4.54 -20.11
N THR A 61 4.25 -5.72 -19.55
CA THR A 61 3.32 -6.01 -18.46
C THR A 61 4.04 -6.81 -17.38
N PHE A 62 3.38 -7.19 -16.28
CA PHE A 62 4.03 -8.01 -15.25
C PHE A 62 4.21 -9.47 -15.63
N PHE A 63 3.44 -9.95 -16.61
CA PHE A 63 3.41 -11.36 -16.94
C PHE A 63 3.93 -11.67 -18.35
N ALA A 64 3.88 -10.72 -19.28
CA ALA A 64 4.33 -10.93 -20.65
C ALA A 64 4.82 -9.65 -21.34
N VAL A 65 5.67 -9.81 -22.36
CA VAL A 65 5.84 -8.80 -23.41
C VAL A 65 4.84 -9.11 -24.51
N CYS A 66 3.99 -8.15 -24.84
CA CYS A 66 2.96 -8.29 -25.86
C CYS A 66 3.20 -7.34 -27.03
N GLY A 67 2.66 -7.69 -28.19
CA GLY A 67 2.44 -6.76 -29.29
C GLY A 67 1.18 -5.91 -29.09
N ARG A 68 0.87 -5.09 -30.09
CA ARG A 68 -0.40 -4.36 -30.21
C ARG A 68 -1.20 -4.92 -31.38
N ASP A 69 -2.45 -5.30 -31.13
CA ASP A 69 -3.41 -5.62 -32.18
C ASP A 69 -3.71 -4.35 -33.01
N PRO A 70 -3.52 -4.37 -34.35
CA PRO A 70 -3.84 -3.25 -35.21
C PRO A 70 -5.32 -2.85 -35.20
N SER A 71 -6.23 -3.81 -34.98
CA SER A 71 -7.67 -3.59 -35.07
C SER A 71 -8.26 -3.01 -33.78
N SER A 72 -8.02 -3.67 -32.64
CA SER A 72 -8.55 -3.24 -31.34
C SER A 72 -7.63 -2.27 -30.59
N GLY A 73 -6.34 -2.24 -30.94
CA GLY A 73 -5.33 -1.52 -30.16
C GLY A 73 -4.98 -2.16 -28.82
N HIS A 74 -5.52 -3.35 -28.51
CA HIS A 74 -5.24 -4.09 -27.28
C HIS A 74 -3.95 -4.89 -27.37
N ASN A 75 -3.50 -5.44 -26.25
CA ASN A 75 -2.37 -6.36 -26.20
C ASN A 75 -2.73 -7.61 -27.01
N ALA A 76 -1.82 -8.06 -27.86
CA ALA A 76 -1.95 -9.29 -28.63
C ALA A 76 -0.57 -9.87 -28.90
N ASN A 77 -0.49 -11.10 -29.43
CA ASN A 77 0.79 -11.76 -29.72
C ASN A 77 1.76 -11.72 -28.52
N CYS A 78 1.24 -12.06 -27.34
CA CYS A 78 2.01 -12.09 -26.10
C CYS A 78 3.01 -13.26 -26.11
N GLY A 79 4.20 -13.01 -25.57
CA GLY A 79 5.18 -14.06 -25.28
C GLY A 79 4.72 -14.98 -24.15
N ALA A 80 5.62 -15.88 -23.74
CA ALA A 80 5.39 -16.77 -22.62
C ALA A 80 5.07 -15.99 -21.34
N VAL A 81 4.04 -16.44 -20.63
CA VAL A 81 3.63 -15.87 -19.35
C VAL A 81 4.65 -16.28 -18.28
N VAL A 82 5.32 -15.30 -17.69
CA VAL A 82 6.28 -15.51 -16.59
C VAL A 82 5.97 -14.57 -15.44
N PRO A 83 5.93 -15.06 -14.19
CA PRO A 83 5.63 -14.21 -13.05
C PRO A 83 6.75 -13.18 -12.82
N ALA A 84 6.36 -11.95 -12.51
CA ALA A 84 7.29 -10.85 -12.24
C ALA A 84 8.29 -10.63 -13.39
N LEU A 85 7.79 -10.59 -14.64
CA LEU A 85 8.59 -10.28 -15.81
C LEU A 85 9.31 -8.93 -15.59
N PRO A 86 10.66 -8.94 -15.54
CA PRO A 86 11.40 -7.70 -15.42
C PRO A 86 11.33 -6.90 -16.72
N PHE A 87 11.31 -5.58 -16.60
CA PHE A 87 11.66 -4.69 -17.70
C PHE A 87 13.18 -4.72 -17.88
N ASP A 88 13.64 -5.42 -18.90
CA ASP A 88 15.06 -5.59 -19.23
C ASP A 88 15.14 -5.94 -20.73
N PRO A 89 15.10 -4.94 -21.64
CA PRO A 89 14.95 -5.18 -23.07
C PRO A 89 15.97 -6.17 -23.67
N PRO A 90 17.28 -6.11 -23.35
CA PRO A 90 18.23 -7.12 -23.83
C PRO A 90 17.86 -8.54 -23.44
N ARG A 91 17.45 -8.75 -22.18
CA ARG A 91 17.00 -10.06 -21.68
C ARG A 91 15.64 -10.46 -22.25
N ASN A 92 14.72 -9.51 -22.42
CA ASN A 92 13.37 -9.77 -22.94
C ASN A 92 13.40 -10.21 -24.42
N PHE A 93 14.36 -9.71 -25.20
CA PHE A 93 14.50 -10.03 -26.61
C PHE A 93 15.59 -11.07 -26.91
N GLY A 94 16.50 -11.31 -25.95
CA GLY A 94 17.67 -12.17 -26.19
C GLY A 94 18.62 -11.59 -27.22
N ALA A 95 18.65 -10.26 -27.36
CA ALA A 95 19.42 -9.53 -28.35
C ALA A 95 19.88 -8.19 -27.79
N THR A 96 21.07 -7.73 -28.18
CA THR A 96 21.58 -6.38 -27.91
C THR A 96 21.59 -5.50 -29.16
N GLU A 97 21.40 -6.11 -30.33
CA GLU A 97 21.36 -5.41 -31.61
C GLU A 97 20.14 -4.46 -31.68
N ASN A 98 20.39 -3.20 -32.05
CA ASN A 98 19.40 -2.13 -32.15
C ASN A 98 18.61 -1.83 -30.86
N VAL A 99 19.00 -2.42 -29.72
CA VAL A 99 18.48 -2.06 -28.41
C VAL A 99 19.18 -0.76 -27.96
N PRO A 100 18.44 0.24 -27.43
CA PRO A 100 19.06 1.46 -26.94
C PRO A 100 20.17 1.19 -25.91
N GLN A 101 21.33 1.81 -26.10
CA GLN A 101 22.54 1.55 -25.31
C GLN A 101 22.34 1.74 -23.81
N GLN A 102 21.39 2.59 -23.40
CA GLN A 102 21.05 2.80 -21.99
C GLN A 102 20.50 1.55 -21.28
N PHE A 103 20.05 0.54 -22.03
CA PHE A 103 19.61 -0.74 -21.48
C PHE A 103 20.72 -1.79 -21.42
N VAL A 104 21.81 -1.60 -22.14
CA VAL A 104 22.90 -2.59 -22.25
C VAL A 104 23.87 -2.42 -21.09
N GLY A 105 24.25 -3.54 -20.44
CA GLY A 105 25.24 -3.55 -19.36
C GLY A 105 24.75 -2.96 -18.03
N THR A 106 23.44 -2.76 -17.85
CA THR A 106 22.85 -2.28 -16.59
C THR A 106 21.85 -3.26 -16.02
N HIS A 107 21.78 -3.35 -14.69
CA HIS A 107 20.75 -4.11 -13.98
C HIS A 107 19.67 -3.20 -13.35
N MET A 108 19.75 -1.89 -13.58
CA MET A 108 18.85 -0.91 -12.95
C MET A 108 17.37 -1.21 -13.26
N TYR A 109 17.04 -1.39 -14.55
CA TYR A 109 15.67 -1.63 -14.99
C TYR A 109 15.09 -2.96 -14.48
N PHE A 110 15.95 -3.99 -14.45
CA PHE A 110 15.62 -5.28 -13.88
C PHE A 110 15.23 -5.17 -12.40
N TYR A 111 16.05 -4.49 -11.59
CA TYR A 111 15.76 -4.35 -10.16
C TYR A 111 14.56 -3.44 -9.89
N LEU A 112 14.45 -2.28 -10.56
CA LEU A 112 13.33 -1.38 -10.37
C LEU A 112 11.98 -2.07 -10.63
N SER A 113 11.87 -2.81 -11.73
CA SER A 113 10.62 -3.48 -12.11
C SER A 113 10.29 -4.70 -11.24
N ARG A 114 11.30 -5.48 -10.79
CA ARG A 114 11.06 -6.64 -9.91
C ARG A 114 10.71 -6.25 -8.48
N PHE A 115 11.41 -5.28 -7.90
CA PHE A 115 11.09 -4.80 -6.55
C PHE A 115 9.73 -4.09 -6.53
N MET A 116 9.38 -3.38 -7.60
CA MET A 116 8.03 -2.84 -7.78
C MET A 116 6.96 -3.92 -7.68
N PHE A 117 7.12 -5.06 -8.35
CA PHE A 117 6.16 -6.17 -8.27
C PHE A 117 5.99 -6.68 -6.83
N ALA A 118 7.11 -6.92 -6.13
CA ALA A 118 7.08 -7.37 -4.74
C ALA A 118 6.37 -6.36 -3.82
N PHE A 119 6.63 -5.06 -3.99
CA PHE A 119 5.97 -4.02 -3.19
C PHE A 119 4.47 -3.90 -3.47
N TYR A 120 4.01 -4.13 -4.71
CA TYR A 120 2.58 -4.23 -4.98
C TYR A 120 1.92 -5.40 -4.27
N LEU A 121 2.57 -6.57 -4.20
CA LEU A 121 2.03 -7.72 -3.46
C LEU A 121 1.93 -7.45 -1.95
N ILE A 122 2.96 -6.84 -1.37
CA ILE A 122 2.94 -6.45 0.06
C ILE A 122 1.83 -5.42 0.31
N ALA A 123 1.72 -4.40 -0.55
CA ALA A 123 0.67 -3.39 -0.45
C ALA A 123 -0.72 -4.03 -0.54
N LEU A 124 -0.94 -4.95 -1.47
CA LEU A 124 -2.21 -5.67 -1.63
C LEU A 124 -2.55 -6.50 -0.39
N PHE A 125 -1.59 -7.23 0.16
CA PHE A 125 -1.82 -8.02 1.37
C PHE A 125 -2.31 -7.15 2.53
N PHE A 126 -1.62 -6.02 2.80
CA PHE A 126 -2.03 -5.12 3.87
C PHE A 126 -3.33 -4.38 3.55
N ALA A 127 -3.61 -4.05 2.29
CA ALA A 127 -4.89 -3.44 1.88
C ALA A 127 -6.06 -4.41 2.10
N VAL A 128 -5.90 -5.69 1.78
CA VAL A 128 -6.91 -6.73 2.04
C VAL A 128 -7.12 -6.92 3.55
N CYS A 129 -6.04 -6.96 4.34
CA CYS A 129 -6.15 -6.95 5.81
C CYS A 129 -6.91 -5.70 6.32
N ALA A 130 -6.63 -4.54 5.74
CA ALA A 130 -7.31 -3.29 6.07
C ALA A 130 -8.80 -3.31 5.70
N LEU A 131 -9.17 -3.98 4.60
CA LEU A 131 -10.57 -4.16 4.20
C LEU A 131 -11.34 -4.96 5.26
N PHE A 132 -10.79 -6.11 5.70
CA PHE A 132 -11.44 -6.94 6.71
C PHE A 132 -11.47 -6.28 8.09
N THR A 133 -10.38 -5.65 8.51
CA THR A 133 -10.33 -4.92 9.79
C THR A 133 -11.23 -3.69 9.77
N GLY A 134 -11.39 -3.05 8.61
CA GLY A 134 -12.29 -1.90 8.40
C GLY A 134 -13.76 -2.27 8.59
N LEU A 135 -14.17 -3.49 8.25
CA LEU A 135 -15.52 -3.99 8.55
C LEU A 135 -15.77 -4.04 10.06
N LEU A 136 -14.76 -4.43 10.84
CA LEU A 136 -14.81 -4.42 12.31
C LEU A 136 -14.75 -3.00 12.90
N ALA A 137 -14.19 -2.03 12.18
CA ALA A 137 -14.11 -0.62 12.59
C ALA A 137 -15.49 0.06 12.63
N MET A 138 -16.46 -0.43 11.84
CA MET A 138 -17.84 0.04 11.91
C MET A 138 -18.44 -0.17 13.30
N CYS A 139 -18.08 -1.29 13.95
CA CYS A 139 -18.64 -1.69 15.24
C CYS A 139 -17.75 -1.34 16.44
N SER A 140 -16.45 -1.07 16.25
CA SER A 140 -15.49 -0.92 17.35
C SER A 140 -14.54 0.27 17.19
N ARG A 141 -14.01 0.82 18.30
CA ARG A 141 -12.98 1.87 18.27
C ARG A 141 -11.60 1.30 17.95
N LEU A 142 -11.29 0.13 18.51
CA LEU A 142 -10.04 -0.58 18.25
C LEU A 142 -9.89 -0.95 16.77
N GLY A 143 -10.98 -1.36 16.12
CA GLY A 143 -11.01 -1.61 14.68
C GLY A 143 -10.60 -0.39 13.86
N GLY A 144 -10.99 0.83 14.26
CA GLY A 144 -10.60 2.05 13.56
C GLY A 144 -9.08 2.30 13.55
N TYR A 145 -8.43 2.14 14.70
CA TYR A 145 -6.96 2.28 14.79
C TYR A 145 -6.22 1.16 14.06
N LEU A 146 -6.69 -0.08 14.19
CA LEU A 146 -6.08 -1.22 13.50
C LEU A 146 -6.21 -1.11 11.98
N SER A 147 -7.38 -0.67 11.51
CA SER A 147 -7.63 -0.41 10.08
C SER A 147 -6.75 0.73 9.57
N GLY A 148 -6.67 1.83 10.33
CA GLY A 148 -5.79 2.96 10.03
C GLY A 148 -4.32 2.54 9.90
N LEU A 149 -3.82 1.73 10.85
CA LEU A 149 -2.44 1.23 10.81
C LEU A 149 -2.19 0.31 9.62
N THR A 150 -3.08 -0.66 9.37
CA THR A 150 -2.93 -1.61 8.27
C THR A 150 -2.99 -0.92 6.90
N VAL A 151 -3.92 0.02 6.69
CA VAL A 151 -3.96 0.80 5.44
C VAL A 151 -2.76 1.74 5.30
N SER A 152 -2.19 2.24 6.40
CA SER A 152 -0.97 3.05 6.36
C SER A 152 0.25 2.25 5.88
N ILE A 153 0.36 0.98 6.29
CA ILE A 153 1.40 0.08 5.80
C ILE A 153 1.19 -0.21 4.30
N ALA A 154 -0.06 -0.48 3.90
CA ALA A 154 -0.40 -0.66 2.49
C ALA A 154 -0.05 0.57 1.64
N LEU A 155 -0.39 1.75 2.14
CA LEU A 155 -0.08 3.04 1.52
C LEU A 155 1.43 3.25 1.34
N PHE A 156 2.24 2.92 2.35
CA PHE A 156 3.70 3.05 2.27
C PHE A 156 4.27 2.20 1.13
N PHE A 157 3.92 0.91 1.07
CA PHE A 157 4.38 0.03 -0.01
C PHE A 157 3.80 0.41 -1.37
N GLN A 158 2.54 0.87 -1.42
CA GLN A 158 1.93 1.38 -2.64
C GLN A 158 2.67 2.61 -3.18
N ALA A 159 3.10 3.52 -2.30
CA ALA A 159 3.88 4.70 -2.68
C ALA A 159 5.24 4.30 -3.25
N LEU A 160 5.94 3.37 -2.59
CA LEU A 160 7.20 2.83 -3.10
C LEU A 160 7.02 2.17 -4.48
N ALA A 161 6.01 1.32 -4.62
CA ALA A 161 5.71 0.66 -5.89
C ALA A 161 5.39 1.66 -7.01
N ALA A 162 4.54 2.66 -6.74
CA ALA A 162 4.19 3.71 -7.71
C ALA A 162 5.38 4.59 -8.10
N ALA A 163 6.27 4.90 -7.14
CA ALA A 163 7.50 5.63 -7.39
C ALA A 163 8.47 4.83 -8.27
N LEU A 164 8.70 3.55 -7.95
CA LEU A 164 9.54 2.66 -8.76
C LEU A 164 8.97 2.49 -10.18
N MET A 165 7.65 2.29 -10.29
CA MET A 165 6.94 2.23 -11.57
C MET A 165 7.21 3.47 -12.40
N THR A 166 6.99 4.65 -11.82
CA THR A 166 7.21 5.92 -12.50
C THR A 166 8.67 6.05 -12.94
N ALA A 167 9.63 5.69 -12.07
CA ALA A 167 11.06 5.78 -12.36
C ALA A 167 11.46 4.93 -13.57
N TRP A 168 11.17 3.63 -13.57
CA TRP A 168 11.61 2.77 -14.68
C TRP A 168 10.82 3.03 -15.97
N VAL A 169 9.51 3.31 -15.88
CA VAL A 169 8.67 3.56 -17.07
C VAL A 169 9.10 4.85 -17.77
N VAL A 170 9.33 5.93 -17.01
CA VAL A 170 9.75 7.21 -17.60
C VAL A 170 11.17 7.12 -18.14
N LYS A 171 12.10 6.51 -17.40
CA LYS A 171 13.48 6.31 -17.88
C LYS A 171 13.50 5.42 -19.14
N GLY A 172 12.76 4.32 -19.13
CA GLY A 172 12.66 3.41 -20.27
C GLY A 172 12.06 4.10 -21.50
N ARG A 173 10.96 4.84 -21.33
CA ARG A 173 10.38 5.66 -22.41
C ARG A 173 11.39 6.63 -22.99
N ASN A 174 12.09 7.37 -22.13
CA ASN A 174 13.04 8.38 -22.58
C ASN A 174 14.25 7.74 -23.30
N ALA A 175 14.71 6.57 -22.84
CA ALA A 175 15.77 5.82 -23.52
C ALA A 175 15.34 5.38 -24.93
N PHE A 176 14.14 4.79 -25.09
CA PHE A 176 13.61 4.47 -26.43
C PHE A 176 13.47 5.72 -27.32
N ARG A 177 12.90 6.81 -26.80
CA ARG A 177 12.75 8.08 -27.55
C ARG A 177 14.08 8.69 -27.95
N SER A 178 15.10 8.62 -27.10
CA SER A 178 16.44 9.12 -27.41
C SER A 178 17.13 8.34 -28.52
N ALA A 179 16.70 7.09 -28.76
CA ALA A 179 17.15 6.26 -29.88
C ALA A 179 16.27 6.42 -31.15
N GLY A 180 15.40 7.43 -31.20
CA GLY A 180 14.52 7.68 -32.34
C GLY A 180 13.29 6.75 -32.43
N LEU A 181 13.03 5.94 -31.39
CA LEU A 181 11.90 5.02 -31.36
C LEU A 181 10.70 5.66 -30.67
N GLU A 182 9.50 5.46 -31.23
CA GLU A 182 8.27 5.92 -30.58
C GLU A 182 8.06 5.16 -29.27
N ALA A 183 7.89 5.87 -28.15
CA ALA A 183 7.53 5.23 -26.88
C ALA A 183 6.49 6.03 -26.12
N SER A 184 5.57 5.32 -25.45
CA SER A 184 4.48 5.91 -24.68
C SER A 184 4.23 5.14 -23.38
N VAL A 185 3.81 5.87 -22.35
CA VAL A 185 3.44 5.29 -21.04
C VAL A 185 2.04 4.70 -21.14
N GLY A 186 1.82 3.54 -20.52
CA GLY A 186 0.49 2.96 -20.37
C GLY A 186 -0.35 3.77 -19.39
N ARG A 187 -1.30 4.54 -19.94
CA ARG A 187 -2.15 5.46 -19.18
C ARG A 187 -2.96 4.80 -18.07
N TYR A 188 -3.47 3.58 -18.33
CA TYR A 188 -4.33 2.87 -17.37
C TYR A 188 -3.54 2.42 -16.15
N LEU A 189 -2.43 1.70 -16.32
CA LEU A 189 -1.64 1.24 -15.18
C LEU A 189 -0.99 2.39 -14.42
N MET A 190 -0.51 3.41 -15.13
CA MET A 190 0.00 4.63 -14.47
C MET A 190 -1.09 5.30 -13.62
N GLY A 191 -2.30 5.42 -14.17
CA GLY A 191 -3.46 5.94 -13.47
C GLY A 191 -3.85 5.08 -12.26
N PHE A 192 -3.99 3.76 -12.43
CA PHE A 192 -4.35 2.85 -11.35
C PHE A 192 -3.35 2.85 -10.20
N ALA A 193 -2.05 2.98 -10.49
CA ALA A 193 -1.03 3.03 -9.45
C ALA A 193 -1.19 4.25 -8.53
N TRP A 194 -1.31 5.44 -9.12
CA TRP A 194 -1.46 6.68 -8.36
C TRP A 194 -2.87 6.86 -7.80
N ALA A 195 -3.90 6.35 -8.47
CA ALA A 195 -5.26 6.34 -7.96
C ALA A 195 -5.41 5.41 -6.74
N SER A 196 -4.77 4.23 -6.76
CA SER A 196 -4.74 3.34 -5.58
C SER A 196 -4.02 3.99 -4.42
N PHE A 197 -2.89 4.69 -4.68
CA PHE A 197 -2.20 5.48 -3.66
C PHE A 197 -3.14 6.54 -3.06
N ALA A 198 -3.83 7.33 -3.89
CA ALA A 198 -4.76 8.35 -3.43
C ALA A 198 -5.91 7.75 -2.61
N CYS A 199 -6.48 6.62 -3.05
CA CYS A 199 -7.52 5.92 -2.32
C CYS A 199 -7.05 5.47 -0.94
N PHE A 200 -5.87 4.83 -0.84
CA PHE A 200 -5.31 4.41 0.44
C PHE A 200 -4.94 5.61 1.32
N PHE A 201 -4.43 6.69 0.73
CA PHE A 201 -4.09 7.90 1.48
C PHE A 201 -5.33 8.52 2.14
N VAL A 202 -6.40 8.71 1.36
CA VAL A 202 -7.66 9.26 1.88
C VAL A 202 -8.29 8.28 2.88
N ALA A 203 -8.29 6.97 2.60
CA ALA A 203 -8.79 5.96 3.53
C ALA A 203 -8.04 5.98 4.87
N THR A 204 -6.72 6.13 4.88
CA THR A 204 -5.90 6.29 6.09
C THR A 204 -6.41 7.46 6.92
N ILE A 205 -6.60 8.63 6.29
CA ILE A 205 -7.10 9.83 6.98
C ILE A 205 -8.49 9.57 7.57
N LEU A 206 -9.40 8.99 6.79
CA LEU A 206 -10.77 8.71 7.22
C LEU A 206 -10.84 7.70 8.37
N PHE A 207 -10.04 6.64 8.35
CA PHE A 207 -9.97 5.67 9.46
C PHE A 207 -9.39 6.31 10.73
N CYS A 208 -8.34 7.13 10.61
CA CYS A 208 -7.78 7.87 11.74
C CYS A 208 -8.81 8.85 12.35
N LEU A 209 -9.51 9.62 11.51
CA LEU A 209 -10.57 10.52 11.96
C LEU A 209 -11.74 9.77 12.61
N GLY A 210 -12.15 8.62 12.06
CA GLY A 210 -13.19 7.76 12.64
C GLY A 210 -12.80 7.18 14.02
N GLY A 211 -11.50 6.92 14.24
CA GLY A 211 -10.97 6.49 15.54
C GLY A 211 -10.98 7.61 16.60
N VAL A 212 -10.63 8.83 16.21
CA VAL A 212 -10.58 10.02 17.08
C VAL A 212 -12.00 10.52 17.43
N LEU A 213 -12.88 10.66 16.43
CA LEU A 213 -14.26 11.15 16.60
C LEU A 213 -15.16 10.16 17.37
N GLY A 214 -14.77 8.88 17.44
CA GLY A 214 -15.40 7.89 18.32
C GLY A 214 -15.04 8.05 19.81
N GLY A 215 -14.20 9.03 20.16
CA GLY A 215 -13.92 9.41 21.54
C GLY A 215 -14.99 10.30 22.12
N ASP A 216 -15.79 9.73 23.02
CA ASP A 216 -16.57 10.52 23.96
C ASP A 216 -15.68 11.57 24.62
N LYS A 217 -16.13 12.82 24.57
CA LYS A 217 -15.72 13.92 25.46
C LYS A 217 -16.18 13.67 26.91
N GLY A 218 -16.08 12.42 27.39
CA GLY A 218 -16.59 11.96 28.67
C GLY A 218 -15.56 11.23 29.53
N SER A 219 -14.39 10.86 29.01
CA SER A 219 -13.30 10.35 29.85
C SER A 219 -12.47 11.52 30.40
N GLY A 220 -13.08 12.27 31.31
CA GLY A 220 -12.31 12.95 32.34
C GLY A 220 -11.34 11.92 32.92
N VAL A 221 -10.07 12.30 32.97
CA VAL A 221 -9.01 11.56 33.63
C VAL A 221 -9.41 11.44 35.12
N SER A 222 -10.20 10.43 35.46
CA SER A 222 -10.21 9.87 36.80
C SER A 222 -8.91 9.06 36.90
N ARG A 223 -7.81 9.78 37.15
CA ARG A 223 -6.67 9.21 37.87
C ARG A 223 -7.27 8.64 39.16
N ARG A 224 -7.56 7.34 39.18
CA ARG A 224 -7.63 6.61 40.44
C ARG A 224 -6.23 6.75 41.04
N ARG A 225 -6.09 7.72 41.92
CA ARG A 225 -4.95 7.94 42.79
C ARG A 225 -4.79 6.61 43.53
N SER A 226 -3.81 5.81 43.11
CA SER A 226 -3.37 4.65 43.86
C SER A 226 -2.74 5.18 45.15
N THR A 227 -3.56 5.38 46.17
CA THR A 227 -3.10 5.49 47.56
C THR A 227 -2.69 4.09 48.02
N LYS A 228 -1.49 3.67 47.64
CA LYS A 228 -0.74 2.69 48.44
C LYS A 228 0.61 3.31 48.73
N SER A 229 0.64 3.96 49.89
CA SER A 229 1.78 4.68 50.47
C SER A 229 2.99 3.77 50.62
N ASN A 230 4.13 4.23 50.13
CA ASN A 230 5.43 3.85 50.67
C ASN A 230 5.48 4.27 52.14
N ARG A 231 5.53 3.30 53.06
CA ARG A 231 6.09 3.52 54.40
C ARG A 231 7.15 2.47 54.66
N SER A 232 8.37 2.85 54.29
CA SER A 232 9.60 2.25 54.76
C SER A 232 9.92 2.73 56.18
N ARG A 233 10.49 1.82 56.97
CA ARG A 233 11.35 1.98 58.16
C ARG A 233 10.73 1.96 59.57
N ALA A 234 11.15 0.89 60.24
CA ALA A 234 11.27 0.56 61.65
C ALA A 234 11.85 1.62 62.59
N SER A 235 11.51 1.45 63.88
CA SER A 235 12.16 1.86 65.16
C SER A 235 11.03 2.25 66.13
N PHE A 236 10.94 1.93 67.42
CA PHE A 236 11.80 1.32 68.42
C PHE A 236 10.95 1.26 69.71
N MET A 237 11.29 0.29 70.56
CA MET A 237 10.99 0.02 71.97
C MET A 237 10.16 0.97 72.86
N ASP A 238 9.51 0.32 73.83
CA ASP A 238 9.20 0.74 75.21
C ASP A 238 8.22 1.91 75.39
N THR A 239 7.28 1.90 76.34
CA THR A 239 7.48 1.51 77.73
C THR A 239 6.12 1.33 78.39
N ASP A 240 6.07 0.37 79.31
CA ASP A 240 5.15 0.29 80.43
C ASP A 240 4.88 1.63 81.13
N SER A 241 3.74 1.64 81.81
CA SER A 241 3.41 2.45 83.00
C SER A 241 2.84 3.86 82.81
N GLN A 242 1.82 4.10 83.64
CA GLN A 242 1.21 5.38 84.00
C GLN A 242 0.04 5.90 83.15
N ARG A 243 -1.18 5.47 83.53
CA ARG A 243 -2.15 6.47 84.00
C ARG A 243 -3.16 5.90 84.99
N ARG A 244 -2.91 6.23 86.25
CA ARG A 244 -3.79 6.10 87.41
C ARG A 244 -4.44 7.46 87.62
N VAL A 245 -5.73 7.64 87.31
CA VAL A 245 -6.60 8.73 87.79
C VAL A 245 -8.04 8.20 87.67
N LYS A 246 -8.58 7.58 88.73
CA LYS A 246 -9.36 8.16 89.83
C LYS A 246 -10.86 8.17 89.50
N ASP A 247 -11.54 7.14 90.00
CA ASP A 247 -12.99 7.12 90.20
C ASP A 247 -13.38 8.18 91.22
N ASP A 248 -14.43 8.94 90.92
CA ASP A 248 -15.18 9.71 91.89
C ASP A 248 -16.60 9.97 91.33
N TYR A 249 -17.59 9.41 92.04
CA TYR A 249 -19.03 9.70 92.13
C TYR A 249 -19.97 9.48 90.92
N SER A 250 -20.88 8.49 91.03
CA SER A 250 -22.28 8.71 91.47
C SER A 250 -23.20 7.52 91.13
N ALA A 251 -24.01 7.12 92.13
CA ALA A 251 -25.12 6.15 92.17
C ALA A 251 -24.79 4.68 92.45
#